data_AF-A0AAV2DAV7-F1
#
_entry.id   AF-A0AAV2DAV7-F1
#
_cell.length_a   1.000
_cell.length_b   1.000
_cell.length_c   1.000
_cell.angle_alpha   90.00
_cell.angle_beta   90.00
_cell.angle_gamma   90.00
#
_symmetry.space_group_name_H-M   'P 1'
#
loop_
_entity.id
_entity.type
_entity.pdbx_description
1 polymer ?
#
loop_
_entity_poly.entity_id
_entity_poly.type
_entity_poly.pdbx_seq_one_letter_code
_entity_poly.pdbx_strand_id
1 'polypeptide(L)'
;MEFPTSYFKLIEACITTPMLSVSFNGGLCGYFSASKGLRHGDPLSPYLFTVAMEYFSCLIHWAAIDNQVPYHSRCKELRITHLCFADDLLVFTNGSIRGVAGINRVLTQFYKDSGLRCNPSKCELFCCGTPDEEQQWISAYTGFPLGSLPVRYLGVPLISGKLTSADCSVLVDKITARIRTWQAKKLSYAGRLQLVSSVITSIMQYWMALFLLPQKLLKEIENICNQFLWGVGNRSLRKKALVAWKYVAWPRNEGGLGIRDFKKWNQACVIRHVWNLLAESGSLWVRPGPYGISQGSQQGLGYGGRF
;
A
#
# COMPACT_ATOMS: atom_id res chain seq x y z
N MET A 1 27.02 -12.70 -9.21
CA MET A 1 26.55 -12.50 -10.60
C MET A 1 27.69 -11.83 -11.35
N GLU A 2 28.20 -12.43 -12.42
CA GLU A 2 29.21 -11.81 -13.28
C GLU A 2 28.51 -11.05 -14.42
N PHE A 3 28.33 -9.74 -14.26
CA PHE A 3 27.80 -8.90 -15.33
C PHE A 3 28.95 -8.46 -16.25
N PRO A 4 28.71 -8.38 -17.58
CA PRO A 4 29.72 -7.86 -18.51
C PRO A 4 30.14 -6.43 -18.16
N THR A 5 31.42 -6.11 -18.32
CA THR A 5 31.98 -4.77 -18.03
C THR A 5 31.29 -3.66 -18.82
N SER A 6 30.79 -3.96 -20.02
CA SER A 6 30.00 -3.03 -20.84
C SER A 6 28.71 -2.59 -20.15
N TYR A 7 28.07 -3.47 -19.38
CA TYR A 7 26.83 -3.15 -18.66
C TYR A 7 27.07 -2.15 -17.53
N PHE A 8 28.17 -2.30 -16.79
CA PHE A 8 28.57 -1.33 -15.76
C PHE A 8 28.84 0.05 -16.36
N LYS A 9 29.54 0.12 -17.50
CA LYS A 9 29.80 1.39 -18.20
C LYS A 9 28.50 2.07 -18.67
N LEU A 10 27.51 1.30 -19.11
CA LEU A 10 26.21 1.84 -19.51
C LEU A 10 25.44 2.38 -18.30
N ILE A 11 25.40 1.65 -17.19
CA ILE A 11 24.77 2.12 -15.95
C ILE A 11 25.47 3.39 -15.44
N GLU A 12 26.81 3.38 -15.40
CA GLU A 12 27.60 4.53 -14.99
C GLU A 12 27.31 5.75 -15.87
N ALA A 13 27.24 5.58 -17.19
CA ALA A 13 26.84 6.64 -18.10
C ALA A 13 25.42 7.16 -17.79
N CYS A 14 24.45 6.27 -17.56
CA CYS A 14 23.07 6.67 -17.20
C CYS A 14 23.00 7.49 -15.90
N ILE A 15 23.92 7.27 -14.96
CA ILE A 15 23.95 7.97 -13.67
C ILE A 15 24.72 9.30 -13.76
N THR A 16 25.83 9.32 -14.49
CA THR A 16 26.80 10.44 -14.46
C THR A 16 26.60 11.48 -15.55
N THR A 17 26.01 11.10 -16.70
CA THR A 17 25.78 12.00 -17.84
C THR A 17 24.48 12.82 -17.83
N PRO A 18 23.44 12.57 -17.00
CA PRO A 18 22.22 13.36 -17.04
C PRO A 18 22.45 14.84 -16.74
N MET A 19 21.99 15.70 -17.65
CA MET A 19 21.87 17.14 -17.44
C MET A 19 20.39 17.47 -17.17
N LEU A 20 20.15 18.24 -16.13
CA LEU A 20 18.83 18.75 -15.75
C LEU A 20 18.67 20.18 -16.25
N SER A 21 17.44 20.56 -16.59
CA SER A 21 17.07 21.91 -17.00
C SER A 21 15.82 22.34 -16.25
N VAL A 22 15.71 23.63 -15.92
CA VAL A 22 14.53 24.16 -15.22
C VAL A 22 13.52 24.64 -16.25
N SER A 23 12.28 24.14 -16.18
CA SER A 23 11.19 24.71 -16.97
C SER A 23 10.62 25.94 -16.26
N PHE A 24 10.79 27.12 -16.86
CA PHE A 24 10.26 28.39 -16.37
C PHE A 24 9.38 29.03 -17.46
N ASN A 25 8.11 29.30 -17.14
CA ASN A 25 7.11 29.84 -18.08
C ASN A 25 7.00 29.06 -19.41
N GLY A 26 7.21 27.74 -19.39
CA GLY A 26 7.16 26.88 -20.57
C GLY A 26 8.44 26.87 -21.42
N GLY A 27 9.46 27.66 -21.07
CA GLY A 27 10.80 27.59 -21.64
C GLY A 27 11.74 26.78 -20.75
N LEU A 28 12.64 26.01 -21.36
CA LEU A 28 13.75 25.35 -20.64
C LEU A 28 14.89 26.36 -20.46
N CYS A 29 15.30 26.59 -19.22
CA CYS A 29 16.32 27.57 -18.85
C CYS A 29 17.51 26.87 -18.18
N GLY A 30 18.68 27.05 -18.79
CA GLY A 30 19.95 26.54 -18.28
C GLY A 30 20.07 25.01 -18.30
N TYR A 31 21.29 24.53 -18.10
CA TYR A 31 21.58 23.11 -17.88
C TYR A 31 22.57 22.98 -16.74
N PHE A 32 22.33 22.01 -15.86
CA PHE A 32 23.24 21.66 -14.78
C PHE A 32 23.31 20.15 -14.64
N SER A 33 24.49 19.64 -14.29
CA SER A 33 24.71 18.20 -14.11
C SER A 33 23.96 17.69 -12.87
N ALA A 34 23.33 16.52 -12.98
CA ALA A 34 22.79 15.83 -11.82
C ALA A 34 23.93 15.28 -10.95
N SER A 35 24.04 15.74 -9.70
CA SER A 35 25.06 15.23 -8.76
C SER A 35 24.58 14.05 -7.90
N LYS A 36 23.27 13.99 -7.62
CA LYS A 36 22.65 12.93 -6.80
C LYS A 36 21.28 12.57 -7.37
N GLY A 37 20.95 11.28 -7.27
CA GLY A 37 19.65 10.74 -7.64
C GLY A 37 19.60 10.20 -9.07
N LEU A 38 18.58 9.40 -9.32
CA LEU A 38 18.31 8.80 -10.62
C LEU A 38 17.15 9.54 -11.29
N ARG A 39 17.13 9.53 -12.62
CA ARG A 39 16.09 10.22 -13.39
C ARG A 39 14.72 9.60 -13.09
N HIS A 40 13.77 10.44 -12.68
CA HIS A 40 12.38 9.99 -12.50
C HIS A 40 11.74 9.70 -13.86
N GLY A 41 11.11 8.52 -13.99
CA GLY A 41 10.56 8.04 -15.26
C GLY A 41 11.54 7.30 -16.16
N ASP A 42 12.81 7.14 -15.76
CA ASP A 42 13.73 6.21 -16.41
C ASP A 42 13.39 4.76 -15.99
N PRO A 43 13.18 3.84 -16.95
CA PRO A 43 12.91 2.42 -16.68
C PRO A 43 13.96 1.71 -15.81
N LEU A 44 15.22 2.18 -15.79
CA LEU A 44 16.29 1.58 -14.98
C LEU A 44 16.27 2.02 -13.52
N SER A 45 15.79 3.22 -13.24
CA SER A 45 15.80 3.82 -11.90
C SER A 45 15.17 2.93 -10.80
N PRO A 46 14.00 2.29 -11.02
CA PRO A 46 13.40 1.41 -10.02
C PRO A 46 14.29 0.21 -9.67
N TYR A 47 14.97 -0.39 -10.65
CA TYR A 47 15.81 -1.56 -10.42
C TYR A 47 17.07 -1.21 -9.66
N LEU A 48 17.71 -0.09 -10.01
CA LEU A 48 18.88 0.41 -9.29
C LEU A 48 18.52 0.75 -7.83
N PHE A 49 17.34 1.32 -7.61
CA PHE A 49 16.83 1.54 -6.26
C PHE A 49 16.60 0.22 -5.51
N THR A 50 16.03 -0.80 -6.15
CA THR A 50 15.88 -2.13 -5.54
C THR A 50 17.23 -2.73 -5.14
N VAL A 51 18.28 -2.59 -5.96
CA VAL A 51 19.63 -3.05 -5.62
C VAL A 51 20.19 -2.30 -4.41
N ALA A 52 19.97 -0.99 -4.31
CA ALA A 52 20.36 -0.23 -3.12
C ALA A 52 19.60 -0.70 -1.88
N MET A 53 18.29 -0.97 -2.00
CA MET A 53 17.49 -1.48 -0.87
C MET A 53 17.87 -2.91 -0.48
N GLU A 54 18.30 -3.76 -1.42
CA GLU A 54 18.85 -5.09 -1.10
C GLU A 54 20.09 -5.01 -0.22
N TYR A 55 20.96 -4.01 -0.45
CA TYR A 55 22.09 -3.74 0.44
C TYR A 55 21.63 -3.37 1.86
N PHE A 56 20.62 -2.51 1.99
CA PHE A 56 19.98 -2.25 3.29
C PHE A 56 19.44 -3.53 3.93
N SER A 57 18.74 -4.37 3.15
CA SER A 57 18.19 -5.64 3.61
C SER A 57 19.26 -6.58 4.15
N CYS A 58 20.42 -6.63 3.49
CA CYS A 58 21.58 -7.37 3.96
C CYS A 58 22.13 -6.79 5.28
N LEU A 59 22.36 -5.47 5.37
CA LEU A 59 22.88 -4.84 6.59
C LEU A 59 22.02 -5.14 7.82
N ILE A 60 20.70 -5.00 7.70
CA ILE A 60 19.80 -5.27 8.83
C ILE A 60 19.69 -6.77 9.13
N HIS A 61 19.80 -7.63 8.12
CA HIS A 61 19.82 -9.08 8.31
C HIS A 61 21.03 -9.52 9.14
N TRP A 62 22.23 -9.06 8.79
CA TRP A 62 23.45 -9.33 9.56
C TRP A 62 23.35 -8.77 10.97
N ALA A 63 22.86 -7.54 11.12
CA ALA A 63 22.64 -6.94 12.44
C ALA A 63 21.66 -7.75 13.31
N ALA A 64 20.67 -8.41 12.70
CA ALA A 64 19.74 -9.29 13.42
C ALA A 64 20.37 -10.62 13.82
N ILE A 65 21.21 -11.23 12.95
CA ILE A 65 21.98 -12.43 13.28
C ILE A 65 22.94 -12.17 14.46
N ASP A 66 23.63 -11.03 14.44
CA ASP A 66 24.54 -10.60 15.50
C ASP A 66 23.83 -10.10 16.78
N ASN A 67 22.50 -10.26 16.82
CA ASN A 67 21.63 -9.85 17.91
C ASN A 67 21.73 -8.34 18.25
N GLN A 68 22.20 -7.51 17.31
CA GLN A 68 22.19 -6.05 17.42
C GLN A 68 20.80 -5.49 17.15
N VAL A 69 20.05 -6.13 16.25
CA VAL A 69 18.64 -5.85 15.97
C VAL A 69 17.83 -7.11 16.30
N PRO A 70 17.51 -7.37 17.59
CA PRO A 70 16.73 -8.53 17.97
C PRO A 70 15.35 -8.51 17.29
N TYR A 71 14.96 -9.67 16.77
CA TYR A 71 13.67 -9.87 16.12
C TYR A 71 12.51 -9.51 17.04
N HIS A 72 11.49 -8.87 16.48
CA HIS A 72 10.19 -8.78 17.12
C HIS A 72 9.65 -10.19 17.43
N SER A 73 8.96 -10.37 18.56
CA SER A 73 8.51 -11.68 19.05
C SER A 73 7.71 -12.48 18.01
N ARG A 74 6.80 -11.80 17.29
CA ARG A 74 5.98 -12.39 16.22
C ARG A 74 6.72 -12.63 14.90
N CYS A 75 7.93 -12.11 14.75
CA CYS A 75 8.71 -12.15 13.51
C CYS A 75 9.93 -13.08 13.61
N LYS A 76 10.28 -13.53 14.82
CA LYS A 76 11.49 -14.29 15.12
C LYS A 76 11.59 -15.61 14.34
N GLU A 77 10.50 -16.37 14.24
CA GLU A 77 10.52 -17.68 13.57
C GLU A 77 10.69 -17.56 12.06
N LEU A 78 9.97 -16.60 11.46
CA LEU A 78 10.09 -16.29 10.04
C LEU A 78 11.34 -15.45 9.72
N ARG A 79 12.12 -15.08 10.74
CA ARG A 79 13.31 -14.21 10.66
C ARG A 79 13.04 -12.90 9.90
N ILE A 80 11.85 -12.33 10.09
CA ILE A 80 11.45 -11.08 9.43
C ILE A 80 12.03 -9.91 10.22
N THR A 81 12.87 -9.09 9.58
CA THR A 81 13.42 -7.85 10.15
C THR A 81 12.73 -6.60 9.63
N HIS A 82 12.31 -6.62 8.37
CA HIS A 82 11.69 -5.47 7.71
C HIS A 82 10.80 -5.90 6.53
N LEU A 83 9.94 -4.99 6.09
CA LEU A 83 9.21 -5.05 4.83
C LEU A 83 9.52 -3.77 4.04
N CYS A 84 9.85 -3.92 2.76
CA CYS A 84 10.19 -2.81 1.88
C CYS A 84 9.30 -2.85 0.64
N PHE A 85 8.70 -1.70 0.31
CA PHE A 85 8.01 -1.48 -0.95
C PHE A 85 8.38 -0.09 -1.48
N ALA A 86 9.23 -0.05 -2.50
CA ALA A 86 9.85 1.20 -2.94
C ALA A 86 10.45 1.96 -1.74
N ASP A 87 10.10 3.23 -1.53
CA ASP A 87 10.56 4.05 -0.42
C ASP A 87 9.84 3.80 0.91
N ASP A 88 8.74 3.04 0.90
CA ASP A 88 8.00 2.69 2.11
C ASP A 88 8.68 1.50 2.83
N LEU A 89 9.30 1.80 3.98
CA LEU A 89 10.03 0.84 4.81
C LEU A 89 9.35 0.65 6.17
N LEU A 90 9.05 -0.60 6.53
CA LEU A 90 8.64 -1.00 7.88
C LEU A 90 9.76 -1.84 8.51
N VAL A 91 10.25 -1.44 9.67
CA VAL A 91 11.29 -2.17 10.41
C VAL A 91 10.70 -2.71 11.71
N PHE A 92 10.95 -3.99 11.99
CA PHE A 92 10.44 -4.68 13.18
C PHE A 92 11.57 -5.01 14.14
N THR A 93 11.36 -4.70 15.41
CA THR A 93 12.26 -5.02 16.52
C THR A 93 11.45 -5.32 17.76
N ASN A 94 12.06 -5.98 18.76
CA ASN A 94 11.41 -6.23 20.05
C ASN A 94 11.22 -4.98 20.92
N GLY A 95 11.66 -3.80 20.47
CA GLY A 95 11.54 -2.54 21.20
C GLY A 95 12.63 -2.28 22.24
N SER A 96 13.58 -3.20 22.42
CA SER A 96 14.69 -3.00 23.35
C SER A 96 15.58 -1.83 22.93
N ILE A 97 16.18 -1.14 23.92
CA ILE A 97 17.17 -0.07 23.72
C ILE A 97 18.26 -0.51 22.73
N ARG A 98 18.76 -1.74 22.89
CA ARG A 98 19.76 -2.33 21.99
C ARG A 98 19.25 -2.41 20.55
N GLY A 99 18.03 -2.89 20.36
CA GLY A 99 17.44 -3.02 19.02
C GLY A 99 17.19 -1.68 18.35
N VAL A 100 16.70 -0.69 19.09
CA VAL A 100 16.51 0.67 18.57
C VAL A 100 17.85 1.30 18.17
N ALA A 101 18.87 1.19 19.04
CA ALA A 101 20.23 1.65 18.72
C ALA A 101 20.83 0.90 17.52
N GLY A 102 20.60 -0.41 17.41
CA GLY A 102 21.01 -1.24 16.29
C GLY A 102 20.40 -0.77 14.96
N ILE A 103 19.10 -0.48 14.94
CA ILE A 103 18.43 0.06 13.76
C ILE A 103 19.05 1.41 13.37
N ASN A 104 19.26 2.31 14.32
CA ASN A 104 19.83 3.63 14.02
C ASN A 104 21.26 3.51 13.45
N ARG A 105 22.07 2.55 13.94
CA ARG A 105 23.39 2.24 13.38
C ARG A 105 23.28 1.73 11.95
N VAL A 106 22.37 0.80 11.66
CA VAL A 106 22.14 0.27 10.31
C VAL A 106 21.70 1.39 9.35
N LEU A 107 20.76 2.24 9.76
CA LEU A 107 20.31 3.38 8.97
C LEU A 107 21.44 4.39 8.70
N THR A 108 22.26 4.67 9.72
CA THR A 108 23.42 5.56 9.58
C THR A 108 24.46 4.98 8.64
N GLN A 109 24.73 3.68 8.73
CA GLN A 109 25.66 3.00 7.83
C GLN A 109 25.14 3.01 6.39
N PHE A 110 23.85 2.66 6.20
CA PHE A 110 23.21 2.71 4.91
C PHE A 110 23.25 4.12 4.28
N TYR A 111 23.03 5.16 5.08
CA TYR A 111 23.16 6.55 4.61
C TYR A 111 24.59 6.88 4.17
N LYS A 112 25.61 6.43 4.91
CA LYS A 112 27.02 6.67 4.53
C LYS A 112 27.37 6.01 3.20
N ASP A 113 26.85 4.80 2.97
CA ASP A 113 27.21 4.01 1.80
C ASP A 113 26.39 4.37 0.56
N SER A 114 25.10 4.69 0.73
CA SER A 114 24.18 4.97 -0.39
C SER A 114 23.87 6.46 -0.61
N GLY A 115 24.09 7.30 0.40
CA GLY A 115 23.62 8.68 0.42
C GLY A 115 22.11 8.84 0.63
N LEU A 116 21.34 7.75 0.79
CA LEU A 116 19.90 7.77 1.04
C LEU A 116 19.61 7.94 2.52
N ARG A 117 18.84 8.97 2.88
CA ARG A 117 18.49 9.30 4.27
C ARG A 117 17.00 9.11 4.50
N CYS A 118 16.63 8.53 5.64
CA CYS A 118 15.26 8.54 6.10
C CYS A 118 14.76 9.97 6.28
N ASN A 119 13.50 10.22 5.92
CA ASN A 119 12.86 11.50 6.15
C ASN A 119 12.14 11.49 7.51
N PRO A 120 12.66 12.17 8.55
CA PRO A 120 12.07 12.10 9.89
C PRO A 120 10.62 12.59 9.94
N SER A 121 10.19 13.48 9.03
CA SER A 121 8.82 13.98 8.99
C SER A 121 7.81 12.99 8.39
N LYS A 122 8.29 11.90 7.78
CA LYS A 122 7.47 10.80 7.25
C LYS A 122 7.65 9.50 8.04
N CYS A 123 8.56 9.48 9.00
CA CYS A 123 8.82 8.32 9.85
C CYS A 123 7.98 8.43 11.13
N GLU A 124 7.39 7.32 11.53
CA GLU A 124 6.59 7.23 12.76
C GLU A 124 6.96 5.94 13.50
N LEU A 125 6.91 5.98 14.83
CA LEU A 125 7.12 4.82 15.69
C LEU A 125 5.79 4.24 16.14
N PHE A 126 5.64 2.92 16.01
CA PHE A 126 4.49 2.19 16.51
C PHE A 126 4.93 1.21 17.59
N CYS A 127 4.53 1.48 18.82
CA CYS A 127 4.82 0.63 19.97
C CYS A 127 3.57 -0.14 20.39
N CYS A 128 3.73 -1.37 20.87
CA CYS A 128 2.63 -2.22 21.33
C CYS A 128 3.05 -2.94 22.61
N GLY A 129 2.34 -2.68 23.71
CA GLY A 129 2.66 -3.30 25.01
C GLY A 129 3.93 -2.75 25.67
N THR A 130 4.36 -1.54 25.30
CA THR A 130 5.51 -0.84 25.87
C THR A 130 5.02 0.28 26.81
N PRO A 131 5.59 0.47 28.01
CA PRO A 131 5.23 1.58 28.89
C PRO A 131 5.44 2.95 28.25
N ASP A 132 4.61 3.94 28.59
CA ASP A 132 4.66 5.27 27.98
C ASP A 132 6.03 5.96 28.17
N GLU A 133 6.68 5.76 29.31
CA GLU A 133 8.03 6.29 29.58
C GLU A 133 9.06 5.74 28.59
N GLU A 134 9.03 4.44 28.29
CA GLU A 134 9.90 3.81 27.31
C GLU A 134 9.59 4.31 25.89
N GLN A 135 8.31 4.47 25.54
CA GLN A 135 7.91 5.01 24.24
C GLN A 135 8.46 6.43 24.03
N GLN A 136 8.35 7.29 25.05
CA GLN A 136 8.88 8.65 25.00
C GLN A 136 10.40 8.66 24.89
N TRP A 137 11.09 7.76 25.60
CA TRP A 137 12.54 7.62 25.50
C TRP A 137 12.97 7.19 24.08
N ILE A 138 12.30 6.20 23.48
CA ILE A 138 12.60 5.73 22.12
C ILE A 138 12.35 6.85 21.09
N SER A 139 11.25 7.58 21.25
CA SER A 139 10.92 8.75 20.42
C SER A 139 12.00 9.83 20.50
N ALA A 140 12.43 10.20 21.72
CA ALA A 140 13.49 11.18 21.94
C ALA A 140 14.85 10.72 21.38
N TYR A 141 15.19 9.43 21.52
CA TYR A 141 16.44 8.87 21.03
C TYR A 141 16.52 8.80 19.50
N THR A 142 15.41 8.41 18.84
CA THR A 142 15.36 8.26 17.38
C THR A 142 15.02 9.56 16.65
N GLY A 143 14.36 10.49 17.33
CA GLY A 143 13.82 11.72 16.73
C GLY A 143 12.57 11.48 15.88
N PHE A 144 11.92 10.32 16.00
CA PHE A 144 10.69 9.97 15.27
C PHE A 144 9.47 10.14 16.18
N PRO A 145 8.40 10.81 15.72
CA PRO A 145 7.17 10.93 16.49
C PRO A 145 6.50 9.58 16.73
N LEU A 146 5.78 9.46 17.85
CA LEU A 146 4.92 8.32 18.13
C LEU A 146 3.68 8.39 17.22
N GLY A 147 3.49 7.34 16.43
CA GLY A 147 2.30 7.15 15.59
C GLY A 147 1.19 6.43 16.34
N SER A 148 -0.02 6.48 15.79
CA SER A 148 -1.17 5.74 16.30
C SER A 148 -1.86 4.98 15.17
N LEU A 149 -2.40 3.81 15.48
CA LEU A 149 -3.24 3.06 14.54
C LEU A 149 -4.68 3.60 14.61
N PRO A 150 -5.38 3.69 13.47
CA PRO A 150 -4.99 3.20 12.15
C PRO A 150 -4.11 4.18 11.35
N VAL A 151 -3.05 3.67 10.71
CA VAL A 151 -2.18 4.46 9.82
C VAL A 151 -2.33 4.02 8.38
N ARG A 152 -2.18 4.94 7.42
CA ARG A 152 -2.23 4.59 6.00
C ARG A 152 -0.89 4.05 5.51
N TYR A 153 -0.88 2.84 4.98
CA TYR A 153 0.29 2.20 4.36
C TYR A 153 -0.09 1.67 2.99
N LEU A 154 0.72 1.95 1.96
CA LEU A 154 0.45 1.54 0.57
C LEU A 154 -0.97 1.88 0.09
N GLY A 155 -1.50 3.02 0.55
CA GLY A 155 -2.82 3.51 0.14
C GLY A 155 -4.02 2.90 0.85
N VAL A 156 -3.83 1.99 1.82
CA VAL A 156 -4.88 1.35 2.64
C VAL A 156 -4.60 1.52 4.13
N PRO A 157 -5.61 1.45 5.00
CA PRO A 157 -5.40 1.57 6.45
C PRO A 157 -4.83 0.28 7.03
N LEU A 158 -3.72 0.38 7.76
CA LEU A 158 -3.26 -0.64 8.69
C LEU A 158 -4.08 -0.51 9.96
N ILE A 159 -4.91 -1.51 10.22
CA ILE A 159 -5.85 -1.57 11.33
C ILE A 159 -5.47 -2.71 12.27
N SER A 160 -5.64 -2.51 13.57
CA SER A 160 -5.50 -3.57 14.58
C SER A 160 -6.80 -4.35 14.80
N GLY A 161 -7.93 -3.81 14.32
CA GLY A 161 -9.28 -4.35 14.55
C GLY A 161 -10.08 -4.57 13.27
N LYS A 162 -11.41 -4.61 13.41
CA LYS A 162 -12.33 -4.73 12.28
C LYS A 162 -12.39 -3.41 11.50
N LEU A 163 -12.43 -3.51 10.18
CA LEU A 163 -12.54 -2.36 9.28
C LEU A 163 -13.84 -1.58 9.56
N THR A 164 -13.70 -0.31 9.91
CA THR A 164 -14.84 0.57 10.19
C THR A 164 -15.28 1.33 8.93
N SER A 165 -16.46 1.94 8.96
CA SER A 165 -16.91 2.81 7.88
C SER A 165 -16.03 4.06 7.73
N ALA A 166 -15.46 4.55 8.84
CA ALA A 166 -14.56 5.71 8.82
C ALA A 166 -13.27 5.40 8.05
N ASP A 167 -12.69 4.21 8.26
CA ASP A 167 -11.48 3.76 7.54
C ASP A 167 -11.70 3.67 6.02
N CYS A 168 -12.95 3.41 5.61
CA CYS A 168 -13.33 3.26 4.21
C CYS A 168 -13.68 4.59 3.51
N SER A 169 -13.80 5.69 4.26
CA SER A 169 -14.15 7.02 3.70
C SER A 169 -13.19 7.43 2.58
N VAL A 170 -11.90 7.17 2.75
CA VAL A 170 -10.85 7.44 1.77
C VAL A 170 -11.12 6.75 0.43
N LEU A 171 -11.67 5.53 0.44
CA LEU A 171 -12.03 4.82 -0.78
C LEU A 171 -13.23 5.50 -1.47
N VAL A 172 -14.27 5.85 -0.72
CA VAL A 172 -15.45 6.54 -1.24
C VAL A 172 -15.07 7.90 -1.83
N ASP A 173 -14.24 8.67 -1.13
CA ASP A 173 -13.77 9.97 -1.59
C ASP A 173 -12.93 9.85 -2.85
N LYS A 174 -12.04 8.85 -2.93
CA LYS A 174 -11.23 8.60 -4.12
C LYS A 174 -12.10 8.25 -5.34
N ILE A 175 -13.11 7.40 -5.16
CA ILE A 175 -14.07 7.05 -6.22
C ILE A 175 -14.89 8.27 -6.64
N THR A 176 -15.40 9.02 -5.66
CA THR A 176 -16.21 10.22 -5.90
C THR A 176 -15.41 11.31 -6.60
N ALA A 177 -14.18 11.57 -6.17
CA ALA A 177 -13.27 12.51 -6.82
C ALA A 177 -12.99 12.09 -8.27
N ARG A 178 -12.75 10.80 -8.53
CA ARG A 178 -12.53 10.29 -9.89
C ARG A 178 -13.76 10.44 -10.78
N ILE A 179 -14.96 10.24 -10.24
CA ILE A 179 -16.21 10.46 -10.96
C ILE A 179 -16.42 11.94 -11.28
N ARG A 180 -16.08 12.84 -10.34
CA ARG A 180 -16.22 14.29 -10.52
C ARG A 180 -15.30 14.85 -11.61
N THR A 181 -14.12 14.27 -11.82
CA THR A 181 -13.23 14.72 -12.91
C THR A 181 -13.75 14.34 -14.29
N TRP A 182 -14.63 13.34 -14.39
CA TRP A 182 -15.24 12.96 -15.65
C TRP A 182 -16.37 13.92 -16.01
N GLN A 183 -16.26 14.58 -17.17
CA GLN A 183 -17.32 15.42 -17.72
C GLN A 183 -18.48 14.54 -18.20
N ALA A 184 -19.30 14.02 -17.26
CA ALA A 184 -20.37 13.07 -17.53
C ALA A 184 -21.33 13.55 -18.64
N LYS A 185 -21.52 14.87 -18.79
CA LYS A 185 -22.36 15.48 -19.84
C LYS A 185 -21.86 15.22 -21.27
N LYS A 186 -20.55 14.97 -21.47
CA LYS A 186 -19.96 14.68 -22.78
C LYS A 186 -19.81 13.17 -23.07
N LEU A 187 -20.17 12.32 -22.11
CA LEU A 187 -20.00 10.87 -22.22
C LEU A 187 -21.33 10.17 -22.50
N SER A 188 -21.31 9.26 -23.48
CA SER A 188 -22.41 8.32 -23.73
C SER A 188 -22.59 7.34 -22.56
N TYR A 189 -23.76 6.69 -22.47
CA TYR A 189 -23.99 5.66 -21.45
C TYR A 189 -22.97 4.53 -21.52
N ALA A 190 -22.59 4.09 -22.73
CA ALA A 190 -21.54 3.11 -22.95
C ALA A 190 -20.17 3.59 -22.43
N GLY A 191 -19.82 4.87 -22.67
CA GLY A 191 -18.57 5.45 -22.16
C GLY A 191 -18.53 5.50 -20.63
N ARG A 192 -19.65 5.86 -19.99
CA ARG A 192 -19.75 5.85 -18.51
C ARG A 192 -19.65 4.43 -17.95
N LEU A 193 -20.32 3.47 -18.57
CA LEU A 193 -20.24 2.06 -18.22
C LEU A 193 -18.80 1.55 -18.29
N GLN A 194 -18.08 1.90 -19.36
CA GLN A 194 -16.68 1.50 -19.54
C GLN A 194 -15.77 2.08 -18.45
N LEU A 195 -15.99 3.32 -18.01
CA LEU A 195 -15.22 3.94 -16.93
C LEU A 195 -15.49 3.28 -15.56
N VAL A 196 -16.74 2.92 -15.28
CA VAL A 196 -17.09 2.16 -14.08
C VAL A 196 -16.42 0.78 -14.10
N SER A 197 -16.54 0.07 -15.23
CA SER A 197 -16.01 -1.28 -15.38
C SER A 197 -14.48 -1.33 -15.34
N SER A 198 -13.78 -0.36 -15.94
CA SER A 198 -12.31 -0.37 -15.98
C SER A 198 -11.66 0.36 -14.81
N VAL A 199 -12.10 1.59 -14.50
CA VAL A 199 -11.40 2.46 -13.53
C VAL A 199 -11.93 2.26 -12.11
N ILE A 200 -13.24 2.28 -11.90
CA ILE A 200 -13.78 2.13 -10.53
C ILE A 200 -13.53 0.72 -10.01
N THR A 201 -13.78 -0.30 -10.85
CA THR A 201 -13.53 -1.70 -10.48
C THR A 201 -12.05 -1.95 -10.16
N SER A 202 -11.10 -1.34 -10.87
CA SER A 202 -9.67 -1.49 -10.55
C SER A 202 -9.27 -0.79 -9.25
N ILE A 203 -9.83 0.38 -8.94
CA ILE A 203 -9.63 1.04 -7.63
C ILE A 203 -10.17 0.16 -6.49
N MET A 204 -11.37 -0.40 -6.66
CA MET A 204 -11.98 -1.28 -5.67
C MET A 204 -11.26 -2.61 -5.52
N GLN A 205 -10.74 -3.18 -6.61
CA GLN A 205 -10.03 -4.45 -6.64
C GLN A 205 -8.91 -4.51 -5.59
N TYR A 206 -8.15 -3.42 -5.44
CA TYR A 206 -7.06 -3.34 -4.47
C TYR A 206 -7.56 -3.52 -3.04
N TRP A 207 -8.65 -2.83 -2.66
CA TRP A 207 -9.25 -2.94 -1.33
C TRP A 207 -9.95 -4.28 -1.12
N MET A 208 -10.67 -4.77 -2.14
CA MET A 208 -11.38 -6.05 -2.09
C MET A 208 -10.46 -7.25 -1.97
N ALA A 209 -9.21 -7.13 -2.44
CA ALA A 209 -8.20 -8.14 -2.27
C ALA A 209 -7.67 -8.19 -0.84
N LEU A 210 -7.76 -7.12 -0.05
CA LEU A 210 -7.16 -7.06 1.29
C LEU A 210 -8.20 -7.24 2.40
N PHE A 211 -9.42 -6.72 2.21
CA PHE A 211 -10.43 -6.69 3.25
C PHE A 211 -11.76 -7.25 2.78
N LEU A 212 -12.50 -7.85 3.71
CA LEU A 212 -13.94 -8.05 3.54
C LEU A 212 -14.66 -6.73 3.82
N LEU A 213 -15.11 -6.07 2.76
CA LEU A 213 -15.70 -4.73 2.84
C LEU A 213 -17.11 -4.78 3.45
N PRO A 214 -17.47 -3.81 4.32
CA PRO A 214 -18.81 -3.73 4.89
C PRO A 214 -19.89 -3.61 3.81
N GLN A 215 -21.00 -4.32 3.97
CA GLN A 215 -22.12 -4.28 3.02
C GLN A 215 -22.69 -2.87 2.82
N LYS A 216 -22.66 -2.03 3.86
CA LYS A 216 -23.09 -0.63 3.78
C LYS A 216 -22.22 0.17 2.80
N LEU A 217 -20.90 0.00 2.88
CA LEU A 217 -19.94 0.65 1.98
C LEU A 217 -20.13 0.20 0.53
N LEU A 218 -20.29 -1.10 0.30
CA LEU A 218 -20.51 -1.62 -1.04
C LEU A 218 -21.75 -0.99 -1.67
N LYS A 219 -22.89 -0.97 -0.94
CA LYS A 219 -24.13 -0.33 -1.40
C LYS A 219 -23.97 1.17 -1.67
N GLU A 220 -23.20 1.88 -0.85
CA GLU A 220 -22.90 3.29 -1.05
C GLU A 220 -22.15 3.51 -2.37
N ILE A 221 -21.11 2.73 -2.64
CA ILE A 221 -20.34 2.81 -3.88
C ILE A 221 -21.20 2.41 -5.09
N GLU A 222 -22.03 1.38 -4.96
CA GLU A 222 -23.01 1.00 -6.00
C GLU A 222 -23.95 2.16 -6.31
N ASN A 223 -24.46 2.87 -5.30
CA ASN A 223 -25.31 4.03 -5.49
C ASN A 223 -24.58 5.16 -6.22
N ILE A 224 -23.32 5.45 -5.86
CA ILE A 224 -22.50 6.45 -6.53
C ILE A 224 -22.28 6.09 -8.01
N CYS A 225 -21.94 4.83 -8.29
CA CYS A 225 -21.75 4.35 -9.66
C CYS A 225 -23.05 4.39 -10.47
N ASN A 226 -24.17 4.02 -9.84
CA ASN A 226 -25.50 4.04 -10.44
C ASN A 226 -25.92 5.49 -10.80
N GLN A 227 -25.68 6.44 -9.90
CA GLN A 227 -25.93 7.86 -10.15
C GLN A 227 -25.09 8.38 -11.31
N PHE A 228 -23.80 8.04 -11.36
CA PHE A 228 -22.91 8.41 -12.45
C PHE A 228 -23.37 7.81 -13.79
N LEU A 229 -23.63 6.50 -13.83
CA LEU A 229 -24.02 5.78 -15.03
C LEU A 229 -25.26 6.42 -15.67
N TRP A 230 -26.32 6.60 -14.89
CA TRP A 230 -27.59 7.13 -15.41
C TRP A 230 -27.66 8.66 -15.47
N GLY A 231 -26.74 9.36 -14.81
CA GLY A 231 -26.73 10.83 -14.70
C GLY A 231 -27.76 11.37 -13.71
N VAL A 232 -28.12 10.58 -12.69
CA VAL A 232 -29.02 10.97 -11.60
C VAL A 232 -28.28 11.94 -10.69
N GLY A 233 -28.89 13.09 -10.36
CA GLY A 233 -28.31 14.07 -9.43
C GLY A 233 -27.67 15.31 -10.08
N ASN A 234 -27.66 15.42 -11.41
CA ASN A 234 -27.36 16.70 -12.06
C ASN A 234 -28.56 17.64 -11.88
N ARG A 235 -28.39 18.78 -11.18
CA ARG A 235 -29.47 19.75 -10.90
C ARG A 235 -30.27 20.18 -12.15
N SER A 236 -29.68 20.04 -13.34
CA SER A 236 -30.28 20.39 -14.63
C SER A 236 -31.33 19.40 -15.14
N LEU A 237 -31.29 18.13 -14.75
CA LEU A 237 -32.14 17.07 -15.31
C LEU A 237 -32.52 16.08 -14.20
N ARG A 238 -33.79 16.03 -13.81
CA ARG A 238 -34.38 14.97 -12.95
C ARG A 238 -34.36 13.64 -13.71
N LYS A 239 -33.18 13.05 -13.92
CA LYS A 239 -33.04 11.69 -14.45
C LYS A 239 -33.17 10.70 -13.30
N LYS A 240 -33.97 9.64 -13.49
CA LYS A 240 -34.02 8.47 -12.61
C LYS A 240 -33.12 7.37 -13.20
N ALA A 241 -32.67 6.44 -12.36
CA ALA A 241 -31.97 5.26 -12.84
C ALA A 241 -32.92 4.45 -13.74
N LEU A 242 -32.47 4.10 -14.95
CA LEU A 242 -33.28 3.36 -15.91
C LEU A 242 -33.41 1.88 -15.53
N VAL A 243 -32.35 1.32 -14.94
CA VAL A 243 -32.27 -0.08 -14.52
C VAL A 243 -31.68 -0.16 -13.12
N ALA A 244 -32.22 -1.04 -12.28
CA ALA A 244 -31.68 -1.27 -10.95
C ALA A 244 -30.28 -1.91 -11.01
N TRP A 245 -29.39 -1.53 -10.10
CA TRP A 245 -27.99 -1.95 -10.10
C TRP A 245 -27.81 -3.49 -10.11
N LYS A 246 -28.71 -4.21 -9.42
CA LYS A 246 -28.74 -5.69 -9.40
C LYS A 246 -28.76 -6.29 -10.81
N TYR A 247 -29.53 -5.72 -11.74
CA TYR A 247 -29.63 -6.21 -13.11
C TYR A 247 -28.49 -5.68 -13.99
N VAL A 248 -27.98 -4.47 -13.70
CA VAL A 248 -26.78 -3.93 -14.35
C VAL A 248 -25.58 -4.85 -14.13
N ALA A 249 -25.47 -5.44 -12.94
CA ALA A 249 -24.40 -6.35 -12.56
C ALA A 249 -24.55 -7.79 -13.11
N TRP A 250 -25.62 -8.09 -13.86
CA TRP A 250 -25.74 -9.39 -14.51
C TRP A 250 -24.75 -9.54 -15.68
N PRO A 251 -24.36 -10.79 -15.99
CA PRO A 251 -23.62 -11.09 -17.21
C PRO A 251 -24.34 -10.59 -18.47
N ARG A 252 -23.58 -10.24 -19.52
CA ARG A 252 -24.17 -9.70 -20.77
C ARG A 252 -25.08 -10.71 -21.48
N ASN A 253 -24.75 -11.99 -21.39
CA ASN A 253 -25.58 -13.10 -21.90
C ASN A 253 -26.90 -13.27 -21.12
N GLU A 254 -27.00 -12.74 -19.90
CA GLU A 254 -28.23 -12.73 -19.10
C GLU A 254 -28.98 -11.38 -19.17
N GLY A 255 -28.62 -10.52 -20.14
CA GLY A 255 -29.26 -9.21 -20.33
C GLY A 255 -28.74 -8.09 -19.42
N GLY A 256 -27.67 -8.35 -18.65
CA GLY A 256 -26.99 -7.32 -17.87
C GLY A 256 -25.93 -6.54 -18.64
N LEU A 257 -25.23 -5.63 -17.97
CA LEU A 257 -24.19 -4.79 -18.58
C LEU A 257 -22.76 -5.34 -18.37
N GLY A 258 -22.62 -6.46 -17.67
CA GLY A 258 -21.34 -7.14 -17.44
C GLY A 258 -20.45 -6.46 -16.39
N ILE A 259 -21.00 -5.63 -15.51
CA ILE A 259 -20.28 -5.16 -14.31
C ILE A 259 -20.29 -6.30 -13.28
N ARG A 260 -19.17 -6.54 -12.60
CA ARG A 260 -19.11 -7.54 -11.52
C ARG A 260 -19.86 -7.03 -10.30
N ASP A 261 -20.71 -7.88 -9.73
CA ASP A 261 -21.31 -7.65 -8.41
C ASP A 261 -20.20 -7.49 -7.37
N PHE A 262 -20.12 -6.32 -6.74
CA PHE A 262 -19.03 -5.96 -5.84
C PHE A 262 -18.99 -6.84 -4.59
N LYS A 263 -20.15 -7.29 -4.10
CA LYS A 263 -20.23 -8.18 -2.95
C LYS A 263 -19.67 -9.56 -3.28
N LYS A 264 -20.18 -10.18 -4.35
CA LYS A 264 -19.71 -11.51 -4.79
C LYS A 264 -18.23 -11.48 -5.13
N TRP A 265 -17.80 -10.42 -5.80
CA TRP A 265 -16.40 -10.27 -6.21
C TRP A 265 -15.46 -10.09 -5.01
N ASN A 266 -15.86 -9.31 -4.00
CA ASN A 266 -15.07 -9.17 -2.78
C ASN A 266 -14.95 -10.50 -2.01
N GLN A 267 -16.04 -11.27 -1.91
CA GLN A 267 -15.99 -12.62 -1.32
C GLN A 267 -15.05 -13.53 -2.08
N ALA A 268 -15.11 -13.54 -3.41
CA ALA A 268 -14.22 -14.35 -4.25
C ALA A 268 -12.74 -13.95 -4.06
N CYS A 269 -12.43 -12.65 -3.96
CA CYS A 269 -11.07 -12.17 -3.72
C CYS A 269 -10.52 -12.64 -2.37
N VAL A 270 -11.33 -12.63 -1.31
CA VAL A 270 -10.91 -13.09 0.02
C VAL A 270 -10.80 -14.63 0.07
N ILE A 271 -11.71 -15.36 -0.60
CA ILE A 271 -11.63 -16.83 -0.69
C ILE A 271 -10.36 -17.28 -1.40
N ARG A 272 -9.86 -16.51 -2.37
CA ARG A 272 -8.57 -16.80 -3.02
C ARG A 272 -7.41 -16.88 -2.02
N HIS A 273 -7.46 -16.10 -0.93
CA HIS A 273 -6.45 -16.18 0.14
C HIS A 273 -6.59 -17.49 0.92
N VAL A 274 -7.81 -17.92 1.24
CA VAL A 274 -8.05 -19.23 1.85
C VAL A 274 -7.52 -20.35 0.95
N TRP A 275 -7.76 -20.25 -0.36
CA TRP A 275 -7.21 -21.19 -1.33
C TRP A 275 -5.69 -21.23 -1.31
N ASN A 276 -5.02 -20.07 -1.30
CA ASN A 276 -3.56 -19.99 -1.25
C ASN A 276 -2.97 -20.61 0.02
N LEU A 277 -3.70 -20.51 1.15
CA LEU A 277 -3.34 -21.12 2.43
C LEU A 277 -3.41 -22.65 2.34
N LEU A 278 -4.48 -23.19 1.75
CA LEU A 278 -4.70 -24.63 1.61
C LEU A 278 -3.80 -25.26 0.53
N ALA A 279 -3.47 -24.52 -0.52
CA ALA A 279 -2.67 -25.00 -1.64
C ALA A 279 -1.14 -24.87 -1.40
N GLU A 280 -0.71 -24.62 -0.15
CA GLU A 280 0.70 -24.50 0.26
C GLU A 280 1.57 -23.72 -0.73
N SER A 281 1.12 -22.52 -1.11
CA SER A 281 1.74 -21.69 -2.17
C SER A 281 3.17 -21.20 -1.88
N GLY A 282 3.85 -21.68 -0.83
CA GLY A 282 5.23 -21.34 -0.46
C GLY A 282 5.45 -19.89 0.00
N SER A 283 4.42 -19.05 -0.05
CA SER A 283 4.50 -17.64 0.30
C SER A 283 4.70 -17.43 1.80
N LEU A 284 5.36 -16.32 2.16
CA LEU A 284 5.59 -15.93 3.56
C LEU A 284 4.27 -15.81 4.35
N TRP A 285 3.18 -15.48 3.66
CA TRP A 285 1.83 -15.36 4.23
C TRP A 285 1.22 -16.72 4.62
N VAL A 286 1.66 -17.83 4.00
CA VAL A 286 1.13 -19.18 4.23
C VAL A 286 2.00 -19.98 5.20
N ARG A 287 3.22 -19.53 5.49
CA ARG A 287 4.11 -20.23 6.44
C ARG A 287 3.56 -20.09 7.87
N PRO A 288 3.30 -21.22 8.59
CA PRO A 288 2.80 -21.16 9.95
C PRO A 288 3.87 -20.64 10.92
N GLY A 289 3.52 -19.65 11.75
CA GLY A 289 4.23 -19.32 12.99
C GLY A 289 3.76 -20.19 14.16
N PRO A 290 4.32 -20.03 15.38
CA PRO A 290 4.20 -21.02 16.46
C PRO A 290 2.81 -21.03 17.11
N TYR A 291 2.08 -19.94 16.95
CA TYR A 291 0.66 -19.87 17.27
C TYR A 291 -0.06 -20.23 15.99
N GLY A 292 -0.24 -21.52 15.75
CA GLY A 292 -1.03 -22.04 14.63
C GLY A 292 -2.42 -21.42 14.63
N ILE A 293 -2.57 -20.28 13.95
CA ILE A 293 -3.85 -19.67 13.66
C ILE A 293 -3.72 -19.01 12.29
N SER A 294 -4.35 -19.66 11.33
CA SER A 294 -5.07 -19.04 10.24
C SER A 294 -5.96 -17.90 10.77
N GLN A 295 -5.43 -16.69 10.99
CA GLN A 295 -6.26 -15.52 11.28
C GLN A 295 -6.64 -14.80 9.98
N GLY A 296 -7.50 -15.47 9.22
CA GLY A 296 -8.54 -14.83 8.44
C GLY A 296 -9.88 -15.18 9.10
N SER A 297 -10.52 -14.18 9.70
CA SER A 297 -11.97 -14.17 9.97
C SER A 297 -12.57 -15.39 10.69
N GLN A 298 -12.46 -15.45 12.02
CA GLN A 298 -13.52 -15.99 12.89
C GLN A 298 -13.22 -15.63 14.37
N GLN A 299 -13.55 -14.40 14.76
CA GLN A 299 -13.94 -14.11 16.14
C GLN A 299 -15.24 -13.30 16.10
N GLY A 300 -16.31 -14.07 16.22
CA GLY A 300 -17.69 -13.67 16.21
C GLY A 300 -18.48 -14.89 16.61
N LEU A 301 -18.31 -15.32 17.85
CA LEU A 301 -19.23 -16.07 18.71
C LEU A 301 -18.64 -15.97 20.12
N GLY A 302 -19.49 -15.65 21.10
CA GLY A 302 -19.16 -14.95 22.33
C GLY A 302 -18.18 -15.65 23.27
N TYR A 303 -17.59 -14.86 24.18
CA TYR A 303 -17.87 -14.93 25.61
C TYR A 303 -17.35 -13.64 26.27
N GLY A 304 -18.15 -13.09 27.17
CA GLY A 304 -17.87 -11.84 27.87
C GLY A 304 -16.66 -11.95 28.79
N GLY A 305 -15.86 -10.90 28.78
CA GLY A 305 -14.76 -10.66 29.71
C GLY A 305 -14.23 -9.27 29.42
N ARG A 306 -14.38 -8.36 30.39
CA ARG A 306 -13.89 -6.98 30.34
C ARG A 306 -12.38 -6.96 30.04
N PHE A 307 -11.95 -6.16 29.07
CA PHE A 307 -10.69 -5.40 29.05
C PHE A 307 -10.91 -4.17 28.19
#